data_AF-A0A166SC94-F1
#
_entry.id   AF-A0A166SC94-F1
#
_cell.length_a   1.000
_cell.length_b   1.000
_cell.length_c   1.000
_cell.angle_alpha   90.00
_cell.angle_beta   90.00
_cell.angle_gamma   90.00
#
_symmetry.space_group_name_H-M   'P 1'
#
loop_
_entity.id
_entity.type
_entity.pdbx_description
1 polymer ?
#
loop_
_entity_poly.entity_id
_entity_poly.type
_entity_poly.pdbx_seq_one_letter_code
_entity_poly.pdbx_strand_id
1 'polypeptide(L)'
;MPKLPKDLPVKQGLKGLLRQTVPKPGIPDGAPDSQIEIRDLCYVGSYSWTNSATPTIIVPGSPRQWLDRALPFKVKPDSGIVFVDQNAFRMKDKPLLPLIHAVELMGNAKRVDWGKVDFVTDRSNLRKLLRWINGSSAKRALRIDAQLAGNGTVLLNRWETRTREHGQGSYGFNLEKAATSPLAGCEDATSYHRIVKYDLGGLSMVVRFEVDAFVPPGQREKVDDGSFLKAFSALKVTGAPIPTKPGGLAIRRGGQMVPQSSLIELTSSRQMNWPEKYPQLYLSQTPWMYKASHREGEFQTVSKVELGSPELQEVAEKSKVKFERLRDALQAIKDIVVKAGPEGRLSFVLEDKELQVYDRESQSSCLTTDAMALFS
;
A
#
# COMPACT_ATOMS: atom_id res chain seq x y z
N MET A 1 -27.74 -11.89 0.82
CA MET A 1 -26.50 -11.08 0.86
C MET A 1 -26.69 -9.83 0.02
N PRO A 2 -26.09 -8.68 0.36
CA PRO A 2 -26.21 -7.47 -0.45
C PRO A 2 -25.61 -7.70 -1.85
N LYS A 3 -26.25 -7.14 -2.89
CA LYS A 3 -25.83 -7.29 -4.29
C LYS A 3 -24.58 -6.44 -4.55
N LEU A 4 -23.50 -7.05 -5.04
CA LEU A 4 -22.32 -6.33 -5.49
C LEU A 4 -22.49 -5.85 -6.95
N PRO A 5 -21.86 -4.73 -7.34
CA PRO A 5 -21.78 -4.35 -8.74
C PRO A 5 -21.04 -5.42 -9.57
N LYS A 6 -21.35 -5.49 -10.87
CA LYS A 6 -20.61 -6.34 -11.80
C LYS A 6 -19.16 -5.86 -11.93
N ASP A 7 -18.25 -6.78 -12.24
CA ASP A 7 -16.87 -6.47 -12.56
C ASP A 7 -16.79 -5.52 -13.76
N LEU A 8 -16.00 -4.46 -13.60
CA LEU A 8 -15.73 -3.50 -14.66
C LEU A 8 -14.74 -4.10 -15.67
N PRO A 9 -14.96 -3.93 -16.99
CA PRO A 9 -13.99 -4.32 -18.00
C PRO A 9 -12.66 -3.58 -17.80
N VAL A 10 -11.53 -4.28 -17.95
CA VAL A 10 -10.20 -3.69 -17.68
C VAL A 10 -9.91 -2.45 -18.54
N LYS A 11 -10.41 -2.44 -19.78
CA LYS A 11 -10.27 -1.32 -20.72
C LYS A 11 -11.37 -0.26 -20.61
N GLN A 12 -12.21 -0.29 -19.58
CA GLN A 12 -13.29 0.69 -19.44
C GLN A 12 -12.74 2.12 -19.28
N GLY A 13 -13.25 3.07 -20.08
CA GLY A 13 -12.82 4.47 -20.03
C GLY A 13 -11.45 4.73 -20.66
N LEU A 14 -10.94 3.77 -21.46
CA LEU A 14 -9.73 3.90 -22.26
C LEU A 14 -10.10 4.15 -23.72
N LYS A 15 -9.32 4.97 -24.41
CA LYS A 15 -9.40 5.07 -25.87
C LYS A 15 -9.01 3.72 -26.47
N GLY A 16 -9.72 3.28 -27.50
CA GLY A 16 -9.54 1.94 -28.09
C GLY A 16 -8.20 1.70 -28.81
N LEU A 17 -7.40 2.75 -29.05
CA LEU A 17 -6.12 2.64 -29.75
C LEU A 17 -4.97 2.36 -28.77
N LEU A 18 -4.19 1.31 -29.03
CA LEU A 18 -2.94 1.04 -28.32
C LEU A 18 -1.95 2.16 -28.63
N ARG A 19 -1.45 2.83 -27.58
CA ARG A 19 -0.46 3.89 -27.73
C ARG A 19 0.93 3.31 -27.98
N GLN A 20 1.35 2.38 -27.12
CA GLN A 20 2.62 1.68 -27.17
C GLN A 20 2.63 0.54 -26.14
N THR A 21 3.66 -0.30 -26.17
CA THR A 21 3.95 -1.30 -25.14
C THR A 21 5.14 -0.85 -24.30
N VAL A 22 5.08 -1.06 -22.99
CA VAL A 22 6.23 -0.83 -22.10
C VAL A 22 7.24 -1.96 -22.32
N PRO A 23 8.52 -1.66 -22.64
CA PRO A 23 9.54 -2.67 -22.76
C PRO A 23 9.63 -3.49 -21.46
N LYS A 24 9.50 -4.81 -21.58
CA LYS A 24 9.68 -5.71 -20.45
C LYS A 24 11.16 -5.78 -20.09
N PRO A 25 11.56 -5.44 -18.85
CA PRO A 25 12.97 -5.47 -18.47
C PRO A 25 13.54 -6.88 -18.60
N GLY A 26 14.71 -6.98 -19.24
CA GLY A 26 15.50 -8.21 -19.36
C GLY A 26 16.01 -8.70 -18.01
N ILE A 27 16.70 -9.83 -18.00
CA ILE A 27 17.52 -10.23 -16.85
C ILE A 27 18.88 -9.55 -17.08
N PRO A 28 19.43 -8.79 -16.10
CA PRO A 28 20.74 -8.16 -16.26
C PRO A 28 21.82 -9.19 -16.63
N ASP A 29 22.68 -8.86 -17.59
CA ASP A 29 23.85 -9.66 -17.95
C ASP A 29 24.97 -9.38 -16.93
N GLY A 30 25.28 -10.37 -16.08
CA GLY A 30 26.34 -10.28 -15.06
C GLY A 30 25.84 -10.13 -13.62
N ALA A 31 26.78 -10.19 -12.66
CA ALA A 31 26.46 -9.86 -11.27
C ALA A 31 26.14 -8.36 -11.19
N PRO A 32 25.05 -7.94 -10.51
CA PRO A 32 24.66 -6.54 -10.47
C PRO A 32 25.79 -5.69 -9.85
N ASP A 33 26.25 -4.66 -10.57
CA ASP A 33 27.29 -3.71 -10.13
C ASP A 33 26.86 -2.93 -8.85
N SER A 34 25.57 -2.95 -8.52
CA SER A 34 25.05 -2.55 -7.22
C SER A 34 23.80 -3.36 -6.89
N GLN A 35 23.77 -4.03 -5.75
CA GLN A 35 22.58 -4.76 -5.29
C GLN A 35 21.45 -3.75 -5.04
N ILE A 36 20.32 -3.89 -5.73
CA ILE A 36 19.19 -2.98 -5.49
C ILE A 36 18.66 -3.16 -4.06
N GLU A 37 18.60 -2.04 -3.33
CA GLU A 37 18.14 -2.00 -1.97
C GLU A 37 17.27 -0.77 -1.75
N ILE A 38 16.26 -0.90 -0.90
CA ILE A 38 15.51 0.24 -0.41
C ILE A 38 16.38 0.99 0.60
N ARG A 39 16.64 2.27 0.34
CA ARG A 39 17.48 3.14 1.18
C ARG A 39 16.69 4.33 1.71
N ASP A 40 17.21 4.98 2.73
CA ASP A 40 16.66 6.21 3.30
C ASP A 40 15.17 6.13 3.69
N LEU A 41 14.75 4.97 4.21
CA LEU A 41 13.36 4.74 4.62
C LEU A 41 12.94 5.77 5.68
N CYS A 42 11.90 6.53 5.35
CA CYS A 42 11.37 7.58 6.18
C CYS A 42 9.85 7.45 6.30
N TYR A 43 9.33 7.50 7.52
CA TYR A 43 7.90 7.65 7.74
C TYR A 43 7.50 9.11 7.49
N VAL A 44 6.59 9.33 6.53
CA VAL A 44 6.16 10.67 6.12
C VAL A 44 4.69 10.95 6.41
N GLY A 45 3.90 9.91 6.65
CA GLY A 45 2.53 10.10 7.10
C GLY A 45 1.77 8.79 7.28
N SER A 46 0.55 8.89 7.82
CA SER A 46 -0.41 7.80 7.83
C SER A 46 -1.82 8.31 8.03
N TYR A 47 -2.77 7.43 7.78
CA TYR A 47 -4.17 7.69 8.08
C TYR A 47 -4.96 6.40 8.28
N SER A 48 -6.05 6.49 9.02
CA SER A 48 -7.07 5.44 9.09
C SER A 48 -8.35 5.87 8.40
N TRP A 49 -9.00 4.98 7.65
CA TRP A 49 -10.36 5.24 7.17
C TRP A 49 -11.39 4.98 8.26
N THR A 50 -12.51 5.70 8.24
CA THR A 50 -13.69 5.44 9.09
C THR A 50 -14.90 5.01 8.26
N ASN A 51 -15.93 4.45 8.89
CA ASN A 51 -17.19 4.09 8.23
C ASN A 51 -18.24 5.22 8.15
N SER A 52 -17.79 6.48 8.23
CA SER A 52 -18.65 7.66 8.09
C SER A 52 -19.30 7.74 6.70
N ALA A 53 -20.48 8.38 6.61
CA ALA A 53 -21.19 8.61 5.34
C ALA A 53 -20.39 9.49 4.37
N THR A 54 -19.78 10.55 4.90
CA THR A 54 -18.78 11.35 4.18
C THR A 54 -17.43 10.64 4.26
N PRO A 55 -16.66 10.52 3.15
CA PRO A 55 -15.29 10.02 3.18
C PRO A 55 -14.47 10.75 4.25
N THR A 56 -14.08 10.03 5.30
CA THR A 56 -13.42 10.62 6.47
C THR A 56 -12.23 9.78 6.88
N ILE A 57 -11.06 10.43 6.98
CA ILE A 57 -9.84 9.83 7.53
C ILE A 57 -9.49 10.40 8.91
N ILE A 58 -8.79 9.58 9.70
CA ILE A 58 -8.15 9.98 10.96
C ILE A 58 -6.65 10.10 10.69
N VAL A 59 -6.03 11.23 11.05
CA VAL A 59 -4.59 11.50 10.84
C VAL A 59 -3.93 11.77 12.21
N PRO A 60 -2.82 11.08 12.57
CA PRO A 60 -2.19 9.99 11.81
C PRO A 60 -3.03 8.71 11.73
N GLY A 61 -4.07 8.58 12.55
CA GLY A 61 -4.73 7.28 12.73
C GLY A 61 -3.80 6.32 13.48
N SER A 62 -4.13 5.03 13.48
CA SER A 62 -3.28 4.00 14.10
C SER A 62 -3.60 2.62 13.54
N PRO A 63 -2.61 1.73 13.34
CA PRO A 63 -2.90 0.32 13.14
C PRO A 63 -3.43 -0.28 14.44
N ARG A 64 -4.02 -1.47 14.36
CA ARG A 64 -4.55 -2.19 15.52
C ARG A 64 -3.37 -2.77 16.34
N GLN A 65 -3.51 -2.79 17.66
CA GLN A 65 -2.51 -3.36 18.55
C GLN A 65 -2.65 -4.89 18.59
N TRP A 66 -1.55 -5.62 18.36
CA TRP A 66 -1.47 -7.06 18.58
C TRP A 66 -1.73 -7.40 20.06
N LEU A 67 -2.63 -8.34 20.31
CA LEU A 67 -3.02 -8.74 21.67
C LEU A 67 -2.25 -9.94 22.20
N ASP A 68 -1.48 -10.63 21.35
CA ASP A 68 -0.80 -11.89 21.69
C ASP A 68 -1.71 -12.89 22.43
N ARG A 69 -2.90 -13.10 21.84
CA ARG A 69 -3.97 -13.88 22.47
C ARG A 69 -3.50 -15.32 22.75
N ALA A 70 -3.85 -15.83 23.94
CA ALA A 70 -3.62 -17.23 24.30
C ALA A 70 -4.27 -18.20 23.30
N LEU A 71 -3.52 -19.24 22.94
CA LEU A 71 -3.93 -20.29 22.00
C LEU A 71 -4.37 -21.55 22.76
N PRO A 72 -5.32 -22.34 22.23
CA PRO A 72 -6.05 -22.06 21.00
C PRO A 72 -7.18 -21.04 21.20
N PHE A 73 -7.61 -20.40 20.12
CA PHE A 73 -8.86 -19.62 20.11
C PHE A 73 -9.63 -19.82 18.80
N LYS A 74 -10.95 -19.72 18.88
CA LYS A 74 -11.84 -19.96 17.74
C LYS A 74 -12.51 -18.68 17.26
N VAL A 75 -12.58 -18.50 15.94
CA VAL A 75 -13.33 -17.43 15.30
C VAL A 75 -14.34 -18.00 14.29
N LYS A 76 -15.33 -17.18 13.93
CA LYS A 76 -16.28 -17.52 12.86
C LYS A 76 -15.63 -17.31 11.49
N PRO A 77 -16.07 -18.02 10.43
CA PRO A 77 -15.67 -17.70 9.07
C PRO A 77 -15.98 -16.24 8.71
N ASP A 78 -15.14 -15.65 7.89
CA ASP A 78 -15.34 -14.33 7.31
C ASP A 78 -16.64 -14.33 6.51
N SER A 79 -17.39 -13.24 6.66
CA SER A 79 -18.69 -13.07 6.02
C SER A 79 -18.93 -11.58 5.74
N GLY A 80 -19.94 -11.30 4.91
CA GLY A 80 -20.29 -9.94 4.54
C GLY A 80 -19.44 -9.40 3.39
N ILE A 81 -19.35 -8.08 3.30
CA ILE A 81 -18.65 -7.37 2.22
C ILE A 81 -17.35 -6.81 2.76
N VAL A 82 -16.26 -7.03 2.01
CA VAL A 82 -14.91 -6.58 2.32
C VAL A 82 -14.39 -5.68 1.21
N PHE A 83 -13.44 -4.81 1.52
CA PHE A 83 -12.85 -3.91 0.52
C PHE A 83 -11.71 -4.61 -0.23
N VAL A 84 -11.74 -4.50 -1.55
CA VAL A 84 -10.58 -4.82 -2.41
C VAL A 84 -9.67 -3.60 -2.51
N ASP A 85 -10.27 -2.42 -2.66
CA ASP A 85 -9.61 -1.11 -2.62
C ASP A 85 -10.52 -0.08 -1.96
N GLN A 86 -10.24 0.20 -0.69
CA GLN A 86 -11.02 1.14 0.09
C GLN A 86 -10.80 2.60 -0.33
N ASN A 87 -9.62 2.94 -0.84
CA ASN A 87 -9.29 4.30 -1.27
C ASN A 87 -10.08 4.65 -2.53
N ALA A 88 -10.09 3.76 -3.52
CA ALA A 88 -10.92 3.92 -4.72
C ALA A 88 -12.43 3.84 -4.39
N PHE A 89 -12.83 3.02 -3.42
CA PHE A 89 -14.24 3.00 -2.99
C PHE A 89 -14.71 4.34 -2.45
N ARG A 90 -13.90 4.98 -1.59
CA ARG A 90 -14.28 6.21 -0.88
C ARG A 90 -14.02 7.48 -1.69
N MET A 91 -12.93 7.52 -2.47
CA MET A 91 -12.49 8.71 -3.21
C MET A 91 -12.57 8.57 -4.74
N LYS A 92 -13.09 7.46 -5.27
CA LYS A 92 -13.33 7.20 -6.70
C LYS A 92 -12.12 7.57 -7.58
N ASP A 93 -12.20 8.72 -8.24
CA ASP A 93 -11.22 9.23 -9.19
C ASP A 93 -9.97 9.84 -8.53
N LYS A 94 -9.99 10.04 -7.20
CA LYS A 94 -8.87 10.64 -6.44
C LYS A 94 -8.33 9.75 -5.31
N PRO A 95 -7.97 8.48 -5.57
CA PRO A 95 -7.60 7.54 -4.52
C PRO A 95 -6.27 7.89 -3.82
N LEU A 96 -5.44 8.76 -4.40
CA LEU A 96 -4.20 9.26 -3.80
C LEU A 96 -4.40 10.52 -2.93
N LEU A 97 -5.55 11.20 -3.00
CA LEU A 97 -5.78 12.44 -2.25
C LEU A 97 -5.64 12.28 -0.72
N PRO A 98 -6.13 11.20 -0.08
CA PRO A 98 -5.92 10.98 1.35
C PRO A 98 -4.43 10.87 1.74
N LEU A 99 -3.60 10.29 0.86
CA LEU A 99 -2.15 10.18 1.06
C LEU A 99 -1.54 11.58 1.11
N ILE A 100 -1.80 12.42 0.10
CA ILE A 100 -1.27 13.78 0.02
C ILE A 100 -1.67 14.59 1.25
N HIS A 101 -2.96 14.58 1.61
CA HIS A 101 -3.43 15.35 2.75
C HIS A 101 -2.88 14.85 4.10
N ALA A 102 -2.69 13.55 4.27
CA ALA A 102 -2.11 13.00 5.49
C ALA A 102 -0.66 13.46 5.66
N VAL A 103 0.16 13.38 4.61
CA VAL A 103 1.55 13.84 4.63
C VAL A 103 1.64 15.34 4.93
N GLU A 104 0.86 16.16 4.22
CA GLU A 104 0.87 17.62 4.42
C GLU A 104 0.40 18.05 5.81
N LEU A 105 -0.57 17.34 6.39
CA LEU A 105 -1.05 17.65 7.74
C LEU A 105 -0.11 17.21 8.84
N MET A 106 0.64 16.14 8.62
CA MET A 106 1.60 15.65 9.59
C MET A 106 2.82 16.56 9.67
N GLY A 107 3.26 17.14 8.54
CA GLY A 107 4.18 18.27 8.53
C GLY A 107 5.41 18.09 9.43
N ASN A 108 5.92 16.84 9.51
CA ASN A 108 7.02 16.47 10.41
C ASN A 108 8.30 17.28 10.09
N ALA A 109 9.33 17.14 10.92
CA ALA A 109 10.62 17.85 10.83
C ALA A 109 11.36 17.78 9.46
N LYS A 110 10.90 16.97 8.51
CA LYS A 110 11.30 17.00 7.09
C LYS A 110 10.05 16.95 6.22
N ARG A 111 9.56 18.11 5.78
CA ARG A 111 8.49 18.18 4.77
C ARG A 111 8.90 17.40 3.52
N VAL A 112 7.96 16.71 2.91
CA VAL A 112 8.21 16.07 1.62
C VAL A 112 8.36 17.16 0.57
N ASP A 113 9.53 17.20 -0.06
CA ASP A 113 9.77 18.01 -1.25
C ASP A 113 9.19 17.28 -2.45
N TRP A 114 7.90 17.52 -2.71
CA TRP A 114 7.12 16.81 -3.73
C TRP A 114 7.69 17.00 -5.15
N GLY A 115 8.28 18.15 -5.45
CA GLY A 115 8.96 18.41 -6.73
C GLY A 115 10.19 17.52 -6.97
N LYS A 116 10.72 16.86 -5.92
CA LYS A 116 11.82 15.88 -5.97
C LYS A 116 11.35 14.43 -5.78
N VAL A 117 10.04 14.18 -5.83
CA VAL A 117 9.50 12.81 -5.79
C VAL A 117 9.33 12.31 -7.21
N ASP A 118 9.83 11.12 -7.50
CA ASP A 118 9.67 10.49 -8.83
C ASP A 118 8.33 9.77 -8.94
N PHE A 119 7.90 9.11 -7.85
CA PHE A 119 6.66 8.33 -7.83
C PHE A 119 5.86 8.55 -6.55
N VAL A 120 4.55 8.74 -6.71
CA VAL A 120 3.56 8.56 -5.65
C VAL A 120 2.67 7.39 -6.03
N THR A 121 2.68 6.33 -5.22
CA THR A 121 2.01 5.06 -5.55
C THR A 121 1.58 4.31 -4.29
N ASP A 122 1.05 3.11 -4.48
CA ASP A 122 0.85 2.13 -3.42
C ASP A 122 1.57 0.81 -3.68
N ARG A 123 1.81 0.06 -2.60
CA ARG A 123 2.42 -1.27 -2.63
C ARG A 123 1.69 -2.21 -3.58
N SER A 124 0.37 -2.07 -3.76
CA SER A 124 -0.41 -2.94 -4.63
C SER A 124 -0.01 -2.78 -6.10
N ASN A 125 0.19 -1.54 -6.56
CA ASN A 125 0.65 -1.26 -7.91
C ASN A 125 2.06 -1.81 -8.16
N LEU A 126 2.98 -1.65 -7.21
CA LEU A 126 4.33 -2.22 -7.32
C LEU A 126 4.31 -3.76 -7.41
N ARG A 127 3.45 -4.41 -6.63
CA ARG A 127 3.24 -5.87 -6.72
C ARG A 127 2.61 -6.30 -8.04
N LYS A 128 1.67 -5.51 -8.59
CA LYS A 128 1.11 -5.73 -9.93
C LYS A 128 2.22 -5.75 -10.98
N LEU A 129 3.09 -4.73 -10.98
CA LEU A 129 4.23 -4.65 -11.89
C LEU A 129 5.17 -5.86 -11.75
N LEU A 130 5.49 -6.28 -10.52
CA LEU A 130 6.31 -7.48 -10.28
C LEU A 130 5.69 -8.75 -10.87
N ARG A 131 4.36 -8.92 -10.80
CA ARG A 131 3.69 -10.08 -11.41
C ARG A 131 3.82 -10.08 -12.93
N TRP A 132 3.67 -8.91 -13.57
CA TRP A 132 3.92 -8.74 -15.01
C TRP A 132 5.36 -9.07 -15.39
N ILE A 133 6.33 -8.45 -14.71
CA ILE A 133 7.77 -8.64 -14.93
C ILE A 133 8.16 -10.12 -14.85
N ASN A 134 7.61 -10.84 -13.89
CA ASN A 134 7.90 -12.26 -13.65
C ASN A 134 7.06 -13.22 -14.50
N GLY A 135 6.17 -12.72 -15.37
CA GLY A 135 5.31 -13.57 -16.21
C GLY A 135 4.39 -14.49 -15.41
N SER A 136 4.19 -14.22 -14.11
CA SER A 136 3.29 -14.96 -13.26
C SER A 136 1.87 -14.62 -13.70
N SER A 137 1.22 -15.56 -14.39
CA SER A 137 -0.08 -15.38 -15.04
C SER A 137 -1.10 -14.80 -14.08
N ALA A 138 -1.45 -13.52 -14.27
CA ALA A 138 -2.51 -12.91 -13.50
C ALA A 138 -3.84 -13.45 -14.05
N LYS A 139 -4.48 -14.37 -13.33
CA LYS A 139 -5.91 -14.70 -13.53
C LYS A 139 -6.82 -13.47 -13.37
N ARG A 140 -6.27 -12.36 -12.85
CA ARG A 140 -6.94 -11.08 -12.66
C ARG A 140 -6.37 -10.06 -13.62
N ALA A 141 -7.25 -9.30 -14.27
CA ALA A 141 -6.84 -8.18 -15.09
C ALA A 141 -6.00 -7.19 -14.26
N LEU A 142 -4.87 -6.76 -14.79
CA LEU A 142 -4.01 -5.75 -14.16
C LEU A 142 -4.17 -4.46 -14.93
N ARG A 143 -4.53 -3.41 -14.21
CA ARG A 143 -4.51 -2.03 -14.68
C ARG A 143 -3.97 -1.09 -13.61
N ILE A 144 -3.19 -0.11 -14.03
CA ILE A 144 -2.69 1.00 -13.22
C ILE A 144 -2.93 2.29 -14.01
N ASP A 145 -3.63 3.25 -13.42
CA ASP A 145 -3.87 4.55 -14.05
C ASP A 145 -2.76 5.53 -13.63
N ALA A 146 -2.27 6.32 -14.58
CA ALA A 146 -1.15 7.23 -14.37
C ALA A 146 -1.44 8.65 -14.85
N GLN A 147 -0.89 9.61 -14.11
CA GLN A 147 -0.89 11.02 -14.45
C GLN A 147 0.44 11.64 -14.03
N LEU A 148 0.95 12.58 -14.83
CA LEU A 148 2.09 13.42 -14.45
C LEU A 148 1.65 14.55 -13.51
N ALA A 149 2.41 14.79 -12.44
CA ALA A 149 2.32 15.96 -11.58
C ALA A 149 3.65 16.71 -11.57
N GLY A 150 3.57 18.04 -11.62
CA GLY A 150 4.76 18.88 -11.79
C GLY A 150 5.53 18.54 -13.07
N ASN A 151 6.86 18.61 -12.97
CA ASN A 151 7.76 18.38 -14.10
C ASN A 151 8.25 16.94 -14.23
N GLY A 152 7.98 16.07 -13.25
CA GLY A 152 8.62 14.74 -13.23
C GLY A 152 7.99 13.70 -12.31
N THR A 153 6.98 14.04 -11.51
CA THR A 153 6.38 13.09 -10.57
C THR A 153 5.28 12.27 -11.22
N VAL A 154 5.39 10.95 -11.17
CA VAL A 154 4.36 10.04 -11.68
C VAL A 154 3.43 9.60 -10.55
N LEU A 155 2.14 9.91 -10.72
CA LEU A 155 1.08 9.46 -9.83
C LEU A 155 0.49 8.15 -10.35
N LEU A 156 0.76 7.03 -9.66
CA LEU A 156 0.22 5.72 -10.02
C LEU A 156 -0.99 5.38 -9.15
N ASN A 157 -2.18 5.45 -9.75
CA ASN A 157 -3.46 5.15 -9.12
C ASN A 157 -3.81 3.68 -9.31
N ARG A 158 -4.13 3.01 -8.20
CA ARG A 158 -4.64 1.64 -8.24
C ARG A 158 -6.00 1.60 -8.93
N TRP A 159 -6.14 0.67 -9.85
CA TRP A 159 -7.41 0.34 -10.50
C TRP A 159 -7.77 -1.13 -10.23
N GLU A 160 -9.03 -1.39 -9.92
CA GLU A 160 -9.57 -2.74 -9.68
C GLU A 160 -10.90 -2.89 -10.42
N THR A 161 -11.21 -4.11 -10.89
CA THR A 161 -12.49 -4.39 -11.56
C THR A 161 -13.68 -4.17 -10.63
N ARG A 162 -13.45 -4.23 -9.32
CA ARG A 162 -14.40 -3.89 -8.26
C ARG A 162 -13.64 -3.45 -7.02
N THR A 163 -14.24 -2.54 -6.26
CA THR A 163 -13.64 -2.03 -5.02
C THR A 163 -14.04 -2.83 -3.77
N ARG A 164 -15.00 -3.76 -3.91
CA ARG A 164 -15.56 -4.59 -2.84
C ARG A 164 -15.87 -6.00 -3.32
N GLU A 165 -15.75 -6.98 -2.42
CA GLU A 165 -16.11 -8.37 -2.67
C GLU A 165 -16.75 -9.04 -1.46
N HIS A 166 -17.34 -10.22 -1.63
CA HIS A 166 -17.83 -11.01 -0.50
C HIS A 166 -16.65 -11.66 0.22
N GLY A 167 -16.55 -11.48 1.53
CA GLY A 167 -15.66 -12.29 2.36
C GLY A 167 -16.23 -13.71 2.38
N GLN A 168 -15.58 -14.64 1.69
CA GLN A 168 -16.09 -16.01 1.55
C GLN A 168 -15.16 -16.99 2.26
N GLY A 169 -15.60 -17.50 3.42
CA GLY A 169 -15.09 -18.73 4.03
C GLY A 169 -13.64 -18.72 4.52
N SER A 170 -12.91 -17.61 4.35
CA SER A 170 -11.62 -17.39 4.99
C SER A 170 -11.79 -17.07 6.48
N TYR A 171 -10.69 -16.90 7.19
CA TYR A 171 -10.69 -16.56 8.62
C TYR A 171 -9.78 -15.36 8.93
N GLY A 172 -9.30 -14.67 7.91
CA GLY A 172 -8.29 -13.61 8.04
C GLY A 172 -8.85 -12.39 8.75
N PHE A 173 -10.02 -11.91 8.33
CA PHE A 173 -10.62 -10.71 8.92
C PHE A 173 -11.04 -10.94 10.37
N ASN A 174 -11.66 -12.09 10.65
CA ASN A 174 -12.05 -12.43 12.01
C ASN A 174 -10.85 -12.80 12.89
N LEU A 175 -9.75 -13.32 12.33
CA LEU A 175 -8.47 -13.45 13.03
C LEU A 175 -7.96 -12.07 13.45
N GLU A 176 -7.81 -11.15 12.51
CA GLU A 176 -7.35 -9.79 12.79
C GLU A 176 -8.21 -9.15 13.87
N LYS A 177 -9.54 -9.21 13.74
CA LYS A 177 -10.47 -8.65 14.73
C LYS A 177 -10.33 -9.28 16.12
N ALA A 178 -10.11 -10.59 16.21
CA ALA A 178 -10.03 -11.32 17.48
C ALA A 178 -8.66 -11.24 18.17
N ALA A 179 -7.59 -11.06 17.39
CA ALA A 179 -6.21 -11.04 17.86
C ALA A 179 -5.61 -9.63 17.94
N THR A 180 -6.38 -8.59 17.59
CA THR A 180 -5.95 -7.20 17.65
C THR A 180 -7.04 -6.28 18.20
N SER A 181 -6.64 -5.16 18.79
CA SER A 181 -7.55 -4.13 19.32
C SER A 181 -7.28 -2.75 18.72
N PRO A 182 -8.30 -1.90 18.51
CA PRO A 182 -8.06 -0.51 18.13
C PRO A 182 -7.43 0.25 19.30
N LEU A 183 -6.67 1.30 18.97
CA LEU A 183 -6.19 2.27 19.96
C LEU A 183 -7.19 3.42 20.15
N ALA A 184 -7.03 4.13 21.26
CA ALA A 184 -7.86 5.28 21.60
C ALA A 184 -7.87 6.33 20.46
N GLY A 185 -9.06 6.77 20.07
CA GLY A 185 -9.26 7.72 18.96
C GLY A 185 -9.27 7.09 17.57
N CYS A 186 -9.18 5.76 17.46
CA CYS A 186 -9.27 4.97 16.22
C CYS A 186 -10.27 3.79 16.36
N GLU A 187 -11.22 3.86 17.30
CA GLU A 187 -12.17 2.79 17.58
C GLU A 187 -13.11 2.51 16.39
N ASP A 188 -13.44 3.55 15.62
CA ASP A 188 -14.25 3.49 14.40
C ASP A 188 -13.42 3.33 13.11
N ALA A 189 -12.11 3.11 13.23
CA ALA A 189 -11.23 2.88 12.10
C ALA A 189 -11.52 1.52 11.42
N THR A 190 -11.55 1.53 10.09
CA THR A 190 -11.79 0.33 9.26
C THR A 190 -10.56 -0.24 8.60
N SER A 191 -9.52 0.57 8.45
CA SER A 191 -8.21 0.20 7.93
C SER A 191 -7.21 1.26 8.36
N TYR A 192 -5.93 0.92 8.33
CA TYR A 192 -4.85 1.87 8.56
C TYR A 192 -3.86 1.79 7.41
N HIS A 193 -3.48 2.94 6.90
CA HIS A 193 -2.53 3.09 5.81
C HIS A 193 -1.31 3.87 6.28
N ARG A 194 -0.14 3.25 6.14
CA ARG A 194 1.15 3.91 6.35
C ARG A 194 1.68 4.47 5.03
N ILE A 195 2.38 5.59 5.12
CA ILE A 195 3.01 6.27 3.99
C ILE A 195 4.49 6.45 4.33
N VAL A 196 5.34 5.90 3.49
CA VAL A 196 6.79 5.99 3.61
C VAL A 196 7.38 6.65 2.38
N LYS A 197 8.52 7.31 2.58
CA LYS A 197 9.41 7.74 1.51
C LYS A 197 10.68 6.91 1.56
N TYR A 198 11.20 6.49 0.42
CA TYR A 198 12.49 5.81 0.32
C TYR A 198 13.10 5.97 -1.07
N ASP A 199 14.40 5.70 -1.18
CA ASP A 199 15.07 5.51 -2.47
C ASP A 199 14.96 4.04 -2.93
N LEU A 200 14.63 3.82 -4.19
CA LEU A 200 14.66 2.51 -4.85
C LEU A 200 15.54 2.58 -6.10
N GLY A 201 16.84 2.34 -5.92
CA GLY A 201 17.79 2.34 -7.03
C GLY A 201 17.86 3.69 -7.75
N GLY A 202 17.90 4.77 -6.97
CA GLY A 202 17.95 6.16 -7.44
C GLY A 202 16.59 6.81 -7.69
N LEU A 203 15.48 6.07 -7.54
CA LEU A 203 14.12 6.61 -7.65
C LEU A 203 13.58 7.01 -6.28
N SER A 204 13.22 8.29 -6.12
CA SER A 204 12.56 8.85 -4.95
C SER A 204 11.09 8.43 -4.92
N MET A 205 10.77 7.46 -4.07
CA MET A 205 9.45 6.84 -3.97
C MET A 205 8.67 7.37 -2.75
N VAL A 206 7.39 7.71 -2.92
CA VAL A 206 6.41 7.84 -1.85
C VAL A 206 5.38 6.71 -2.00
N VAL A 207 5.33 5.81 -1.02
CA VAL A 207 4.55 4.57 -1.12
C VAL A 207 3.59 4.43 0.05
N ARG A 208 2.32 4.24 -0.27
CA ARG A 208 1.28 3.88 0.70
C ARG A 208 1.05 2.37 0.75
N PHE A 209 0.81 1.85 1.95
CA PHE A 209 0.37 0.47 2.15
C PHE A 209 -0.54 0.34 3.38
N GLU A 210 -1.45 -0.62 3.33
CA GLU A 210 -2.22 -1.04 4.51
C GLU A 210 -1.35 -1.82 5.48
N VAL A 211 -1.59 -1.66 6.78
CA VAL A 211 -0.92 -2.40 7.85
C VAL A 211 -1.98 -3.02 8.76
N ASP A 212 -1.85 -4.32 9.02
CA ASP A 212 -2.83 -5.08 9.78
C ASP A 212 -2.74 -4.75 11.27
N ALA A 213 -1.51 -4.76 11.81
CA ALA A 213 -1.28 -4.49 13.23
C ALA A 213 0.14 -4.01 13.56
N PHE A 214 0.36 -3.70 14.84
CA PHE A 214 1.68 -3.47 15.41
C PHE A 214 1.85 -4.19 16.76
N VAL A 215 3.09 -4.52 17.11
CA VAL A 215 3.43 -5.06 18.44
C VAL A 215 3.67 -3.91 19.42
N PRO A 216 2.96 -3.84 20.55
CA PRO A 216 3.17 -2.78 21.55
C PRO A 216 4.53 -2.91 22.25
N PRO A 217 5.05 -1.82 22.85
CA PRO A 217 6.26 -1.87 23.67
C PRO A 217 6.15 -2.93 24.79
N GLY A 218 7.26 -3.59 25.13
CA GLY A 218 7.31 -4.61 26.19
C GLY A 218 6.79 -6.01 25.81
N GLN A 219 6.19 -6.19 24.63
CA GLN A 219 5.86 -7.53 24.08
C GLN A 219 6.93 -8.06 23.11
N ARG A 220 8.08 -7.39 23.03
CA ARG A 220 9.23 -7.80 22.23
C ARG A 220 10.25 -8.48 23.12
N GLU A 221 10.71 -9.66 22.72
CA GLU A 221 11.91 -10.23 23.32
C GLU A 221 13.13 -9.41 22.83
N LYS A 222 13.77 -8.69 23.77
CA LYS A 222 15.08 -8.01 23.67
C LYS A 222 15.37 -7.30 22.34
N VAL A 223 14.83 -6.09 22.15
CA VAL A 223 15.42 -5.06 21.28
C VAL A 223 15.45 -3.75 22.07
N ASP A 224 16.53 -2.99 21.97
CA ASP A 224 16.79 -1.75 22.71
C ASP A 224 15.59 -0.78 22.69
N ASP A 225 14.86 -0.75 23.81
CA ASP A 225 13.59 -0.02 24.01
C ASP A 225 13.77 1.51 24.04
N GLY A 226 15.01 2.01 24.09
CA GLY A 226 15.31 3.44 24.23
C GLY A 226 14.84 4.32 23.07
N SER A 227 14.87 3.80 21.84
CA SER A 227 14.33 4.45 20.62
C SER A 227 12.81 4.30 20.52
N PHE A 228 12.29 3.16 21.00
CA PHE A 228 10.89 2.77 20.93
C PHE A 228 9.99 3.62 21.85
N LEU A 229 10.45 3.90 23.07
CA LEU A 229 9.71 4.71 24.06
C LEU A 229 9.64 6.19 23.68
N LYS A 230 10.68 6.74 23.03
CA LYS A 230 10.69 8.13 22.53
C LYS A 230 9.72 8.35 21.37
N ALA A 231 9.51 7.35 20.52
CA ALA A 231 8.52 7.42 19.44
C ALA A 231 7.08 7.32 19.95
N PHE A 232 6.86 6.56 21.03
CA PHE A 232 5.53 6.36 21.65
C PHE A 232 5.06 7.56 22.48
N SER A 233 5.99 8.28 23.13
CA SER A 233 5.67 9.45 23.96
C SER A 233 5.43 10.74 23.16
N ALA A 234 5.79 10.77 21.86
CA ALA A 234 5.95 12.03 21.14
C ALA A 234 4.67 12.69 20.62
N LEU A 235 3.52 12.02 20.40
CA LEU A 235 2.35 12.71 19.85
C LEU A 235 1.00 12.03 20.18
N LYS A 236 0.38 12.45 21.30
CA LYS A 236 -1.09 12.42 21.42
C LYS A 236 -1.64 13.65 20.71
N VAL A 237 -2.09 13.50 19.47
CA VAL A 237 -2.76 14.59 18.74
C VAL A 237 -4.26 14.53 19.02
N THR A 238 -4.69 15.15 20.11
CA THR A 238 -6.11 15.48 20.32
C THR A 238 -6.39 16.80 19.61
N GLY A 239 -7.26 16.79 18.61
CA GLY A 239 -7.69 18.02 17.93
C GLY A 239 -9.11 17.92 17.41
N ALA A 240 -9.83 19.03 17.45
CA ALA A 240 -11.16 19.16 16.87
C ALA A 240 -11.15 18.80 15.37
N PRO A 241 -12.29 18.36 14.79
CA PRO A 241 -12.40 18.10 13.37
C PRO A 241 -11.92 19.31 12.57
N ILE A 242 -11.00 19.10 11.63
CA ILE A 242 -10.67 20.16 10.67
C ILE A 242 -11.82 20.17 9.66
N PRO A 243 -12.48 21.32 9.41
CA PRO A 243 -13.56 21.42 8.44
C PRO A 243 -13.14 20.88 7.06
N THR A 244 -14.12 20.39 6.32
CA THR A 244 -14.01 19.80 4.98
C THR A 244 -13.00 20.52 4.08
N LYS A 245 -11.98 19.80 3.64
CA LYS A 245 -11.04 20.28 2.61
C LYS A 245 -11.69 20.21 1.21
N PRO A 246 -11.16 20.96 0.23
CA PRO A 246 -11.50 20.76 -1.18
C PRO A 246 -11.37 19.27 -1.55
N GLY A 247 -12.31 18.74 -2.33
CA GLY A 247 -12.26 17.34 -2.82
C GLY A 247 -13.09 16.32 -2.03
N GLY A 248 -13.92 16.74 -1.06
CA GLY A 248 -14.92 15.88 -0.43
C GLY A 248 -14.38 14.90 0.62
N LEU A 249 -13.15 15.13 1.11
CA LEU A 249 -12.52 14.37 2.18
C LEU A 249 -12.57 15.16 3.50
N ALA A 250 -13.18 14.57 4.53
CA ALA A 250 -13.12 15.08 5.89
C ALA A 250 -11.92 14.48 6.64
N ILE A 251 -11.32 15.26 7.55
CA ILE A 251 -10.14 14.84 8.30
C ILE A 251 -10.33 15.10 9.79
N ARG A 252 -10.15 14.03 10.58
CA ARG A 252 -10.15 14.06 12.05
C ARG A 252 -8.72 13.86 12.54
N ARG A 253 -8.34 14.52 13.64
CA ARG A 253 -7.09 14.22 14.34
C ARG A 253 -7.34 13.11 15.36
N GLY A 254 -6.47 12.11 15.40
CA GLY A 254 -6.61 10.98 16.31
C GLY A 254 -5.60 9.87 16.00
N GLY A 255 -5.55 8.88 16.89
CA GLY A 255 -4.55 7.83 16.86
C GLY A 255 -3.15 8.33 17.23
N GLN A 256 -2.14 7.54 16.89
CA GLN A 256 -0.75 7.82 17.23
C GLN A 256 0.20 7.24 16.19
N MET A 257 1.37 7.87 16.07
CA MET A 257 2.45 7.33 15.25
C MET A 257 3.04 6.09 15.94
N VAL A 258 3.14 4.98 15.20
CA VAL A 258 3.81 3.76 15.66
C VAL A 258 5.16 3.57 14.95
N PRO A 259 6.20 3.01 15.60
CA PRO A 259 7.48 2.76 14.95
C PRO A 259 7.37 1.83 13.73
N GLN A 260 8.16 2.06 12.68
CA GLN A 260 8.19 1.17 11.51
C GLN A 260 8.59 -0.26 11.92
N SER A 261 9.56 -0.36 12.83
CA SER A 261 10.05 -1.63 13.35
C SER A 261 8.97 -2.44 14.07
N SER A 262 7.86 -1.80 14.52
CA SER A 262 6.74 -2.41 15.27
C SER A 262 5.70 -3.13 14.41
N LEU A 263 5.68 -2.86 13.10
CA LEU A 263 4.59 -3.25 12.22
C LEU A 263 4.60 -4.75 11.92
N ILE A 264 3.41 -5.33 11.81
CA ILE A 264 3.22 -6.73 11.43
C ILE A 264 2.18 -6.85 10.31
N GLU A 265 2.43 -7.78 9.41
CA GLU A 265 1.45 -8.32 8.47
C GLU A 265 0.92 -9.65 9.03
N LEU A 266 -0.40 -9.85 8.99
CA LEU A 266 -1.09 -11.02 9.50
C LEU A 266 -1.60 -11.89 8.35
N THR A 267 -1.54 -13.20 8.52
CA THR A 267 -2.13 -14.14 7.55
C THR A 267 -2.65 -15.39 8.22
N SER A 268 -3.80 -15.87 7.74
CA SER A 268 -4.38 -17.16 8.10
C SER A 268 -4.15 -18.22 7.01
N SER A 269 -3.31 -17.94 6.01
CA SER A 269 -3.11 -18.84 4.87
C SER A 269 -2.48 -20.16 5.30
N ARG A 270 -3.06 -21.29 4.87
CA ARG A 270 -2.55 -22.63 5.21
C ARG A 270 -1.09 -22.82 4.76
N GLN A 271 -0.78 -22.43 3.53
CA GLN A 271 0.56 -22.50 2.94
C GLN A 271 1.12 -21.09 2.70
N MET A 272 2.43 -20.95 2.87
CA MET A 272 3.15 -19.70 2.61
C MET A 272 3.77 -19.75 1.22
N ASN A 273 3.35 -18.83 0.34
CA ASN A 273 4.01 -18.63 -0.95
C ASN A 273 4.96 -17.43 -0.83
N TRP A 274 6.17 -17.69 -0.34
CA TRP A 274 7.17 -16.66 -0.11
C TRP A 274 7.54 -15.84 -1.37
N PRO A 275 7.70 -16.43 -2.57
CA PRO A 275 7.89 -15.66 -3.80
C PRO A 275 6.83 -14.58 -4.08
N GLU A 276 5.59 -14.77 -3.60
CA GLU A 276 4.48 -13.80 -3.74
C GLU A 276 4.33 -12.89 -2.50
N LYS A 277 4.68 -13.38 -1.30
CA LYS A 277 4.53 -12.67 -0.02
C LYS A 277 5.75 -11.81 0.35
N TYR A 278 6.95 -12.25 0.03
CA TYR A 278 8.17 -11.49 0.33
C TYR A 278 8.17 -10.08 -0.28
N PRO A 279 7.77 -9.87 -1.56
CA PRO A 279 7.67 -8.52 -2.11
C PRO A 279 6.70 -7.60 -1.36
N GLN A 280 5.66 -8.17 -0.75
CA GLN A 280 4.71 -7.40 0.05
C GLN A 280 5.38 -6.80 1.28
N LEU A 281 6.21 -7.59 1.98
CA LEU A 281 6.96 -7.12 3.14
C LEU A 281 8.08 -6.17 2.72
N TYR A 282 8.88 -6.55 1.73
CA TYR A 282 10.02 -5.76 1.25
C TYR A 282 9.61 -4.37 0.76
N LEU A 283 8.61 -4.26 -0.13
CA LEU A 283 8.18 -2.95 -0.67
C LEU A 283 7.50 -2.04 0.35
N SER A 284 7.07 -2.58 1.48
CA SER A 284 6.54 -1.80 2.61
C SER A 284 7.54 -1.61 3.75
N GLN A 285 8.69 -2.29 3.66
CA GLN A 285 9.63 -2.48 4.76
C GLN A 285 8.91 -2.92 6.05
N THR A 286 7.87 -3.74 5.92
CA THR A 286 7.15 -4.31 7.07
C THR A 286 8.01 -5.44 7.64
N PRO A 287 8.47 -5.31 8.89
CA PRO A 287 9.53 -6.18 9.41
C PRO A 287 9.06 -7.59 9.75
N TRP A 288 7.76 -7.81 10.00
CA TRP A 288 7.27 -9.10 10.50
C TRP A 288 6.06 -9.62 9.73
N MET A 289 6.07 -10.92 9.45
CA MET A 289 4.93 -11.71 9.00
C MET A 289 4.50 -12.67 10.11
N TYR A 290 3.26 -12.52 10.57
CA TYR A 290 2.66 -13.39 11.58
C TYR A 290 1.65 -14.31 10.88
N LYS A 291 1.97 -15.61 10.85
CA LYS A 291 1.11 -16.63 10.25
C LYS A 291 0.40 -17.40 11.36
N ALA A 292 -0.91 -17.19 11.47
CA ALA A 292 -1.75 -17.93 12.39
C ALA A 292 -2.34 -19.16 11.67
N SER A 293 -1.95 -20.36 12.11
CA SER A 293 -2.43 -21.62 11.53
C SER A 293 -3.70 -22.07 12.22
N HIS A 294 -4.70 -22.52 11.44
CA HIS A 294 -6.00 -22.93 11.97
C HIS A 294 -6.58 -24.17 11.31
N ARG A 295 -7.50 -24.82 12.03
CA ARG A 295 -8.46 -25.80 11.50
C ARG A 295 -9.87 -25.25 11.72
N GLU A 296 -10.57 -24.94 10.62
CA GLU A 296 -11.97 -24.45 10.68
C GLU A 296 -12.18 -23.27 11.65
N GLY A 297 -11.25 -22.31 11.62
CA GLY A 297 -11.26 -21.10 12.46
C GLY A 297 -10.74 -21.27 13.88
N GLU A 298 -10.35 -22.48 14.30
CA GLU A 298 -9.61 -22.70 15.54
C GLU A 298 -8.11 -22.53 15.30
N PHE A 299 -7.57 -21.40 15.74
CA PHE A 299 -6.15 -21.06 15.63
C PHE A 299 -5.36 -21.77 16.73
N GLN A 300 -4.30 -22.48 16.33
CA GLN A 300 -3.53 -23.36 17.21
C GLN A 300 -2.10 -22.88 17.40
N THR A 301 -1.51 -22.24 16.39
CA THR A 301 -0.13 -21.73 16.41
C THR A 301 -0.04 -20.40 15.68
N VAL A 302 0.89 -19.55 16.11
CA VAL A 302 1.28 -18.33 15.40
C VAL A 302 2.80 -18.37 15.18
N SER A 303 3.22 -18.53 13.93
CA SER A 303 4.65 -18.43 13.57
C SER A 303 4.98 -17.00 13.17
N LYS A 304 6.08 -16.47 13.72
CA LYS A 304 6.55 -15.10 13.52
C LYS A 304 7.82 -15.15 12.68
N VAL A 305 7.81 -14.56 11.48
CA VAL A 305 8.97 -14.56 10.57
C VAL A 305 9.38 -13.12 10.32
N GLU A 306 10.65 -12.80 10.59
CA GLU A 306 11.22 -11.48 10.33
C GLU A 306 11.69 -11.36 8.87
N LEU A 307 11.48 -10.20 8.25
CA LEU A 307 11.87 -9.91 6.87
C LEU A 307 13.36 -10.20 6.60
N GLY A 308 14.23 -9.84 7.55
CA GLY A 308 15.68 -10.05 7.46
C GLY A 308 16.18 -11.36 8.07
N SER A 309 15.29 -12.28 8.44
CA SER A 309 15.69 -13.54 9.08
C SER A 309 16.43 -14.48 8.11
N PRO A 310 17.31 -15.37 8.63
CA PRO A 310 17.96 -16.39 7.82
C PRO A 310 16.97 -17.29 7.06
N GLU A 311 15.76 -17.52 7.59
CA GLU A 311 14.69 -18.28 6.91
C GLU A 311 14.33 -17.68 5.54
N LEU A 312 14.43 -16.36 5.39
CA LEU A 312 14.06 -15.65 4.17
C LEU A 312 15.25 -15.31 3.27
N GLN A 313 16.47 -15.70 3.64
CA GLN A 313 17.68 -15.32 2.90
C GLN A 313 17.64 -15.79 1.44
N GLU A 314 17.29 -17.05 1.18
CA GLU A 314 17.21 -17.57 -0.20
C GLU A 314 16.14 -16.85 -1.03
N VAL A 315 15.00 -16.54 -0.40
CA VAL A 315 13.90 -15.80 -1.05
C VAL A 315 14.31 -14.36 -1.34
N ALA A 316 15.04 -13.74 -0.42
CA ALA A 316 15.59 -12.39 -0.57
C ALA A 316 16.57 -12.31 -1.74
N GLU A 317 17.55 -13.21 -1.80
CA GLU A 317 18.54 -13.29 -2.88
C GLU A 317 17.85 -13.48 -4.24
N LYS A 318 16.91 -14.43 -4.35
CA LYS A 318 16.13 -14.65 -5.58
C LYS A 318 15.22 -13.49 -5.95
N SER A 319 14.93 -12.58 -5.01
CA SER A 319 14.07 -11.42 -5.24
C SER A 319 14.86 -10.18 -5.70
N LYS A 320 16.18 -10.11 -5.52
CA LYS A 320 17.02 -8.97 -5.94
C LYS A 320 16.84 -8.64 -7.42
N VAL A 321 17.02 -9.65 -8.28
CA VAL A 321 16.79 -9.52 -9.73
C VAL A 321 15.38 -9.03 -10.06
N LYS A 322 14.37 -9.42 -9.28
CA LYS A 322 12.99 -8.96 -9.50
C LYS A 322 12.84 -7.48 -9.19
N PHE A 323 13.51 -6.98 -8.15
CA PHE A 323 13.46 -5.58 -7.78
C PHE A 323 14.29 -4.70 -8.73
N GLU A 324 15.41 -5.20 -9.26
CA GLU A 324 16.21 -4.50 -10.29
C GLU A 324 15.34 -4.28 -11.53
N ARG A 325 14.69 -5.35 -11.99
CA ARG A 325 13.73 -5.28 -13.09
C ARG A 325 12.53 -4.39 -12.77
N LEU A 326 12.07 -4.34 -11.51
CA LEU A 326 11.03 -3.40 -11.11
C LEU A 326 11.48 -1.95 -11.24
N ARG A 327 12.71 -1.63 -10.83
CA ARG A 327 13.27 -0.29 -10.97
C ARG A 327 13.37 0.13 -12.43
N ASP A 328 13.82 -0.76 -13.32
CA ASP A 328 13.90 -0.44 -14.75
C ASP A 328 12.52 -0.29 -15.40
N ALA A 329 11.55 -1.12 -15.00
CA ALA A 329 10.16 -0.94 -15.40
C ALA A 329 9.60 0.41 -14.93
N LEU A 330 9.89 0.82 -13.69
CA LEU A 330 9.48 2.13 -13.17
C LEU A 330 10.14 3.25 -13.98
N GLN A 331 11.43 3.17 -14.29
CA GLN A 331 12.10 4.17 -15.13
C GLN A 331 11.42 4.29 -16.51
N ALA A 332 11.15 3.16 -17.18
CA ALA A 332 10.45 3.18 -18.47
C ALA A 332 9.03 3.78 -18.36
N ILE A 333 8.28 3.45 -17.30
CA ILE A 333 6.98 4.06 -17.02
C ILE A 333 7.11 5.57 -16.82
N LYS A 334 8.14 6.02 -16.09
CA LYS A 334 8.40 7.45 -15.86
C LYS A 334 8.62 8.18 -17.17
N ASP A 335 9.51 7.67 -18.01
CA ASP A 335 9.85 8.29 -19.29
C ASP A 335 8.61 8.40 -20.20
N ILE A 336 7.74 7.38 -20.20
CA ILE A 336 6.49 7.38 -20.97
C ILE A 336 5.51 8.44 -20.45
N VAL A 337 5.33 8.54 -19.13
CA VAL A 337 4.39 9.50 -18.53
C VAL A 337 4.89 10.93 -18.68
N VAL A 338 6.20 11.18 -18.49
CA VAL A 338 6.83 12.49 -18.70
C VAL A 338 6.70 12.91 -20.15
N LYS A 339 6.97 12.01 -21.11
CA LYS A 339 6.81 12.29 -22.54
C LYS A 339 5.36 12.62 -22.93
N ALA A 340 4.37 12.03 -22.26
CA ALA A 340 2.97 12.36 -22.49
C ALA A 340 2.57 13.75 -21.96
N GLY A 341 3.36 14.32 -21.04
CA GLY A 341 3.17 15.67 -20.52
C GLY A 341 2.02 15.82 -19.52
N PRO A 342 1.74 17.06 -19.06
CA PRO A 342 0.77 17.34 -18.00
C PRO A 342 -0.69 17.00 -18.37
N GLU A 343 -1.02 17.04 -19.66
CA GLU A 343 -2.33 16.61 -20.19
C GLU A 343 -2.40 15.10 -20.43
N GLY A 344 -1.29 14.37 -20.26
CA GLY A 344 -1.27 12.92 -20.35
C GLY A 344 -2.15 12.26 -19.28
N ARG A 345 -3.08 11.41 -19.72
CA ARG A 345 -3.86 10.51 -18.86
C ARG A 345 -3.69 9.10 -19.39
N LEU A 346 -2.81 8.33 -18.77
CA LEU A 346 -2.42 7.03 -19.27
C LEU A 346 -2.98 5.92 -18.38
N SER A 347 -3.18 4.75 -18.98
CA SER A 347 -3.44 3.51 -18.27
C SER A 347 -2.50 2.42 -18.77
N PHE A 348 -1.82 1.77 -17.84
CA PHE A 348 -0.97 0.61 -18.07
C PHE A 348 -1.79 -0.65 -17.82
N VAL A 349 -2.03 -1.44 -18.86
CA VAL A 349 -2.90 -2.62 -18.84
C VAL A 349 -2.08 -3.86 -19.19
N LEU A 350 -2.13 -4.90 -18.35
CA LEU A 350 -1.53 -6.19 -18.70
C LEU A 350 -2.50 -6.96 -19.60
N GLU A 351 -2.09 -7.18 -20.84
CA GLU A 351 -2.80 -8.01 -21.82
C GLU A 351 -1.79 -8.85 -22.59
N ASP A 352 -2.09 -10.12 -22.82
CA ASP A 352 -1.21 -11.04 -23.55
C ASP A 352 0.24 -11.10 -23.04
N LYS A 353 0.42 -10.96 -21.71
CA LYS A 353 1.71 -10.91 -20.99
C LYS A 353 2.53 -9.64 -21.24
N GLU A 354 2.01 -8.69 -21.99
CA GLU A 354 2.61 -7.39 -22.27
C GLU A 354 1.94 -6.28 -21.46
N LEU A 355 2.72 -5.28 -21.05
CA LEU A 355 2.18 -4.10 -20.38
C LEU A 355 1.92 -3.02 -21.43
N GLN A 356 0.68 -2.95 -21.88
CA GLN A 356 0.21 -2.04 -22.91
C GLN A 356 -0.19 -0.69 -22.32
N VAL A 357 0.04 0.38 -23.07
CA VAL A 357 -0.28 1.75 -22.68
C VAL A 357 -1.45 2.27 -23.52
N TYR A 358 -2.45 2.81 -22.84
CA TYR A 358 -3.62 3.43 -23.46
C TYR A 358 -3.81 4.85 -22.95
N ASP A 359 -4.28 5.73 -23.82
CA ASP A 359 -4.82 7.02 -23.40
C ASP A 359 -6.20 6.84 -22.77
N ARG A 360 -6.50 7.58 -21.71
CA ARG A 360 -7.82 7.59 -21.07
C ARG A 360 -8.77 8.54 -21.81
N GLU A 361 -10.06 8.22 -21.78
CA GLU A 361 -11.11 9.08 -22.33
C GLU A 361 -11.28 10.35 -21.48
N SER A 362 -11.34 10.19 -20.16
CA SER A 362 -11.46 11.30 -19.22
C SER A 362 -10.15 12.05 -19.04
N GLN A 363 -10.23 13.38 -19.08
CA GLN A 363 -9.13 14.30 -18.77
C GLN A 363 -9.10 14.75 -17.30
N SER A 364 -10.05 14.29 -16.49
CA SER A 364 -10.12 14.61 -15.05
C SER A 364 -8.82 14.24 -14.35
N SER A 365 -8.33 15.14 -13.50
CA SER A 365 -7.14 14.87 -12.70
C SER A 365 -7.46 13.92 -11.54
N CYS A 366 -6.48 13.07 -11.21
CA CYS A 366 -6.52 12.16 -10.06
C CYS A 366 -6.24 12.83 -8.71
N LEU A 367 -5.99 14.14 -8.69
CA LEU A 367 -5.88 14.97 -7.49
C LEU A 367 -6.67 16.27 -7.69
N THR A 368 -6.85 17.02 -6.61
CA THR A 368 -7.38 18.39 -6.65
C THR A 368 -6.29 19.36 -7.11
N THR A 369 -6.69 20.54 -7.59
CA THR A 369 -5.75 21.56 -8.09
C THR A 369 -4.73 22.00 -7.04
N ASP A 370 -5.16 22.17 -5.79
CA ASP A 370 -4.27 22.51 -4.66
C ASP A 370 -3.27 21.40 -4.35
N ALA A 371 -3.68 20.13 -4.42
CA ALA A 371 -2.79 18.99 -4.23
C ALA A 371 -1.81 18.83 -5.41
N MET A 372 -2.24 19.11 -6.64
CA MET A 372 -1.35 19.12 -7.82
C MET A 372 -0.29 20.23 -7.74
N ALA A 373 -0.63 21.38 -7.16
CA ALA A 373 0.29 22.51 -7.02
C ALA A 373 1.48 22.24 -6.08
N LEU A 374 1.40 21.21 -5.22
CA LEU A 374 2.52 20.82 -4.36
C LEU A 374 3.73 20.31 -5.15
N PHE A 375 3.52 19.79 -6.36
CA PHE A 375 4.56 19.19 -7.20
C PHE A 375 5.25 20.18 -8.14
N SER A 376 4.82 21.45 -8.13
CA SER A 376 5.35 22.52 -8.99
C SER A 376 6.73 23.00 -8.60
#